data_AF-A0A9X8SIR4-F1
#
_entry.id   AF-A0A9X8SIR4-F1
#
_cell.length_a   1.000
_cell.length_b   1.000
_cell.length_c   1.000
_cell.angle_alpha   90.00
_cell.angle_beta   90.00
_cell.angle_gamma   90.00
#
_symmetry.space_group_name_H-M   'P 1'
#
loop_
_entity.id
_entity.type
_entity.pdbx_description
1 polymer ?
#
loop_
_entity_poly.entity_id
_entity_poly.type
_entity_poly.pdbx_seq_one_letter_code
_entity_poly.pdbx_strand_id
1 'polypeptide(L)'
;MLQEIIKQDTFDQEQTPAMLQLETGTASHSAFCFAMAVNHNNQMQFAVLGANDSTLKSFRAAISMGTRRLYFGEGQKEELHYVLGKKMNVISKGQFEFINTQTVNRKKAIIAFSKELEEKYIVAIDEAPEMQVRDFLMAPPYGLPILEEWAKPIYEEMLTRNLLQPLNVYFDRNEFTSLSIAQVTLKEEDCKEFLSEMIRTGKCQFPQEGTGEKINEINDLNEYLLEYSPVMLDKVTKLDEPLHQPMKEQALSHFDTYQRPLFPVQAHVATGAAKALQVQKGIIIQGEMSSGKSAIMTATVDGYFHLTGQKGYRTCVFVPPTLTEKWAKEEIRHLIPDAEVHLIKRTEDLIRIHQSWIQAGRPKPEKPTFFVISFTTMRGDSIKQMPLPYKQIALSKKSEEEVQRYYKNGYYCPDCGAKLRKKTSSIMVQQANGEQKEVCQYKDFTGSDLDSKTNKNSVCADCNSNIWSPKVKTKYASFKDWTKYENKLVQAIKEGNKPLQKQLELENRVKPYDAKQSGRAYRKVATVEYIRRKMKHFFDALIVDEVHECVTRYLISVA
;
A
#
# COMPACT_ATOMS: atom_id res chain seq x y z
N MET A 1 50.65 -11.75 -14.92
CA MET A 1 51.04 -11.79 -13.49
C MET A 1 50.09 -12.63 -12.63
N LEU A 2 48.88 -12.20 -12.25
CA LEU A 2 47.98 -13.04 -11.41
C LEU A 2 47.62 -14.38 -12.08
N GLN A 3 47.26 -14.40 -13.37
CA GLN A 3 47.00 -15.65 -14.11
C GLN A 3 48.23 -16.56 -14.23
N GLU A 4 49.45 -16.01 -14.25
CA GLU A 4 50.69 -16.81 -14.32
C GLU A 4 50.96 -17.44 -12.96
N ILE A 5 50.72 -16.70 -11.88
CA ILE A 5 50.82 -17.18 -10.49
C ILE A 5 49.81 -18.33 -10.25
N ILE A 6 48.55 -18.15 -10.66
CA ILE A 6 47.52 -19.21 -10.56
C ILE A 6 47.89 -20.48 -11.34
N LYS A 7 48.62 -20.35 -12.46
CA LYS A 7 49.06 -21.50 -13.26
C LYS A 7 50.26 -22.23 -12.67
N GLN A 8 51.09 -21.55 -11.88
CA GLN A 8 52.33 -22.09 -11.31
C GLN A 8 52.15 -22.69 -9.92
N ASP A 9 51.21 -22.14 -9.14
CA ASP A 9 51.04 -22.42 -7.72
C ASP A 9 49.65 -23.02 -7.44
N THR A 10 49.58 -24.08 -6.62
CA THR A 10 48.31 -24.70 -6.21
C THR A 10 47.86 -24.16 -4.84
N PHE A 11 46.96 -23.18 -4.87
CA PHE A 11 46.47 -22.49 -3.67
C PHE A 11 45.35 -23.22 -2.89
N ASP A 12 44.83 -24.32 -3.43
CA ASP A 12 43.58 -24.95 -2.94
C ASP A 12 43.84 -26.05 -1.87
N GLN A 13 45.02 -26.06 -1.24
CA GLN A 13 45.40 -27.05 -0.23
C GLN A 13 45.45 -26.43 1.18
N GLU A 14 45.07 -27.18 2.22
CA GLU A 14 45.09 -26.70 3.62
C GLU A 14 46.48 -26.22 4.10
N GLN A 15 47.55 -26.76 3.50
CA GLN A 15 48.93 -26.42 3.84
C GLN A 15 49.44 -25.18 3.11
N THR A 16 48.84 -24.84 1.95
CA THR A 16 49.26 -23.73 1.07
C THR A 16 48.06 -22.88 0.61
N PRO A 17 47.19 -22.37 1.50
CA PRO A 17 46.03 -21.58 1.10
C PRO A 17 46.43 -20.24 0.47
N ALA A 18 45.58 -19.74 -0.43
CA ALA A 18 45.69 -18.34 -0.86
C ALA A 18 45.40 -17.39 0.30
N MET A 19 46.30 -16.42 0.48
CA MET A 19 46.19 -15.43 1.55
C MET A 19 46.47 -14.03 1.03
N LEU A 20 45.83 -13.06 1.67
CA LEU A 20 46.08 -11.64 1.49
C LEU A 20 46.64 -11.09 2.81
N GLN A 21 47.80 -10.43 2.75
CA GLN A 21 48.43 -9.79 3.90
C GLN A 21 48.39 -8.28 3.74
N LEU A 22 47.92 -7.61 4.78
CA LEU A 22 47.93 -6.17 4.95
C LEU A 22 49.07 -5.76 5.88
N GLU A 23 49.98 -4.93 5.37
CA GLU A 23 51.05 -4.35 6.20
C GLU A 23 50.70 -2.92 6.60
N THR A 24 50.39 -2.74 7.88
CA THR A 24 50.35 -1.43 8.51
C THR A 24 51.74 -1.11 9.06
N GLY A 25 52.10 0.16 9.21
CA GLY A 25 53.46 0.54 9.66
C GLY A 25 53.88 -0.05 11.02
N THR A 26 52.92 -0.57 11.80
CA THR A 26 53.13 -1.12 13.15
C THR A 26 52.78 -2.60 13.28
N ALA A 27 52.02 -3.19 12.35
CA ALA A 27 51.55 -4.58 12.43
C ALA A 27 51.21 -5.17 11.05
N SER A 28 51.33 -6.48 10.91
CA SER A 28 50.84 -7.21 9.73
C SER A 28 49.60 -8.04 10.09
N HIS A 29 48.60 -7.99 9.22
CA HIS A 29 47.36 -8.75 9.36
C HIS A 29 47.18 -9.64 8.13
N SER A 30 46.88 -10.93 8.33
CA SER A 30 46.69 -11.89 7.25
C SER A 30 45.27 -12.43 7.26
N ALA A 31 44.66 -12.52 6.08
CA ALA A 31 43.34 -13.12 5.87
C ALA A 31 43.41 -14.18 4.78
N PHE A 32 42.57 -15.21 4.88
CA PHE A 32 42.37 -16.16 3.78
C PHE A 32 41.68 -15.44 2.63
N CYS A 33 42.12 -15.69 1.41
CA CYS A 33 41.56 -15.10 0.21
C CYS A 33 40.85 -16.22 -0.57
N PHE A 34 39.52 -16.20 -0.61
CA PHE A 34 38.73 -17.21 -1.33
C PHE A 34 38.44 -16.82 -2.77
N ALA A 35 38.46 -15.52 -3.07
CA ALA A 35 38.40 -15.02 -4.44
C ALA A 35 39.04 -13.63 -4.52
N MET A 36 39.64 -13.30 -5.65
CA MET A 36 40.19 -11.97 -5.91
C MET A 36 40.22 -11.67 -7.41
N ALA A 37 39.78 -10.48 -7.80
CA ALA A 37 39.93 -9.97 -9.14
C ALA A 37 40.74 -8.69 -9.14
N VAL A 38 41.71 -8.61 -10.05
CA VAL A 38 42.55 -7.43 -10.24
C VAL A 38 42.53 -6.98 -11.70
N ASN A 39 42.57 -5.66 -11.89
CA ASN A 39 42.77 -5.08 -13.22
C ASN A 39 44.24 -5.15 -13.66
N HIS A 40 44.51 -4.71 -14.89
CA HIS A 40 45.84 -4.69 -15.50
C HIS A 40 46.88 -3.87 -14.70
N ASN A 41 46.44 -2.96 -13.83
CA ASN A 41 47.29 -2.13 -12.97
C ASN A 41 47.45 -2.73 -11.55
N ASN A 42 47.13 -4.01 -11.36
CA ASN A 42 47.09 -4.70 -10.05
C ASN A 42 46.17 -4.02 -9.01
N GLN A 43 45.17 -3.27 -9.48
CA GLN A 43 44.17 -2.70 -8.57
C GLN A 43 43.07 -3.73 -8.33
N MET A 44 42.79 -3.99 -7.07
CA MET A 44 41.71 -4.86 -6.64
C MET A 44 40.38 -4.29 -7.09
N GLN A 45 39.53 -5.11 -7.70
CA GLN A 45 38.16 -4.76 -8.03
C GLN A 45 37.17 -5.58 -7.20
N PHE A 46 37.54 -6.81 -6.87
CA PHE A 46 36.74 -7.74 -6.09
C PHE A 46 37.65 -8.59 -5.21
N ALA A 47 37.23 -8.89 -3.99
CA ALA A 47 37.89 -9.87 -3.13
C ALA A 47 36.91 -10.47 -2.11
N VAL A 48 37.07 -11.77 -1.81
CA VAL A 48 36.37 -12.47 -0.75
C VAL A 48 37.39 -12.91 0.28
N LEU A 49 37.30 -12.36 1.50
CA LEU A 49 38.31 -12.52 2.55
C LEU A 49 37.71 -13.17 3.80
N GLY A 50 38.36 -14.20 4.34
CA GLY A 50 37.99 -14.87 5.59
C GLY A 50 39.01 -14.68 6.70
N ALA A 51 38.59 -14.19 7.85
CA ALA A 51 39.42 -14.05 9.04
C ALA A 51 38.56 -13.84 10.32
N ASN A 52 39.21 -13.60 11.46
CA ASN A 52 38.52 -13.16 12.67
C ASN A 52 38.00 -11.70 12.54
N ASP A 53 37.03 -11.31 13.37
CA ASP A 53 36.38 -9.99 13.27
C ASP A 53 37.35 -8.81 13.36
N SER A 54 38.40 -8.93 14.18
CA SER A 54 39.41 -7.87 14.32
C SER A 54 40.19 -7.67 13.02
N THR A 55 40.63 -8.76 12.39
CA THR A 55 41.38 -8.70 11.13
C THR A 55 40.50 -8.21 9.99
N LEU A 56 39.26 -8.71 9.88
CA LEU A 56 38.32 -8.26 8.85
C LEU A 56 38.01 -6.76 8.96
N LYS A 57 37.90 -6.22 10.18
CA LYS A 57 37.76 -4.76 10.41
C LYS A 57 38.99 -3.99 9.94
N SER A 58 40.20 -4.49 10.20
CA SER A 58 41.44 -3.88 9.70
C SER A 58 41.52 -3.86 8.18
N PHE A 59 41.17 -4.97 7.52
CA PHE A 59 41.10 -5.05 6.06
C PHE A 59 40.08 -4.07 5.49
N ARG A 60 38.87 -4.02 6.06
CA ARG A 60 37.82 -3.08 5.65
C ARG A 60 38.32 -1.63 5.73
N ALA A 61 38.92 -1.24 6.86
CA ALA A 61 39.46 0.10 7.03
C ALA A 61 40.56 0.42 6.01
N ALA A 62 41.53 -0.48 5.82
CA ALA A 62 42.66 -0.25 4.92
C ALA A 62 42.24 -0.21 3.44
N ILE A 63 41.31 -1.09 3.03
CA ILE A 63 40.75 -1.09 1.66
C ILE A 63 39.99 0.21 1.43
N SER A 64 39.13 0.63 2.35
CA SER A 64 38.37 1.89 2.24
C SER A 64 39.26 3.15 2.21
N MET A 65 40.38 3.15 2.92
CA MET A 65 41.33 4.27 2.91
C MET A 65 42.17 4.33 1.63
N GLY A 66 42.19 3.25 0.84
CA GLY A 66 43.09 3.08 -0.29
C GLY A 66 44.52 2.78 0.19
N THR A 67 44.97 1.55 0.00
CA THR A 67 46.29 1.08 0.44
C THR A 67 47.05 0.44 -0.72
N ARG A 68 48.38 0.60 -0.72
CA ARG A 68 49.30 -0.10 -1.64
C ARG A 68 50.06 -1.23 -0.95
N ARG A 69 49.74 -1.51 0.30
CA ARG A 69 50.44 -2.47 1.16
C ARG A 69 49.63 -3.75 1.34
N LEU A 70 48.95 -4.19 0.29
CA LEU A 70 48.32 -5.50 0.23
C LEU A 70 49.21 -6.42 -0.59
N TYR A 71 49.45 -7.62 -0.07
CA TYR A 71 50.27 -8.63 -0.71
C TYR A 71 49.48 -9.92 -0.81
N PHE A 72 49.37 -10.45 -2.02
CA PHE A 72 48.74 -11.72 -2.31
C PHE A 72 49.81 -12.80 -2.51
N GLY A 73 49.53 -14.00 -2.03
CA GLY A 73 50.43 -15.14 -2.20
C GLY A 73 50.00 -16.38 -1.44
N GLU A 74 50.92 -17.35 -1.37
CA GLU A 74 50.72 -18.63 -0.71
C GLU A 74 51.01 -18.49 0.79
N GLY A 75 50.09 -18.95 1.63
CA GLY A 75 50.34 -19.08 3.06
C GLY A 75 51.00 -20.42 3.36
N GLN A 76 52.21 -20.44 3.91
CA GLN A 76 52.83 -21.65 4.41
C GLN A 76 52.45 -21.88 5.87
N LYS A 77 51.89 -23.05 6.19
CA LYS A 77 51.46 -23.38 7.55
C LYS A 77 52.66 -23.65 8.46
N GLU A 78 52.84 -22.82 9.47
CA GLU A 78 53.73 -23.08 10.62
C GLU A 78 52.91 -23.53 11.85
N GLU A 79 53.55 -23.83 12.99
CA GLU A 79 52.91 -24.46 14.16
C GLU A 79 51.63 -23.76 14.65
N LEU A 80 51.55 -22.43 14.58
CA LEU A 80 50.42 -21.64 15.10
C LEU A 80 49.91 -20.54 14.14
N HIS A 81 50.58 -20.32 13.01
CA HIS A 81 50.24 -19.24 12.09
C HIS A 81 50.66 -19.57 10.65
N TYR A 82 50.17 -18.79 9.69
CA TYR A 82 50.58 -18.89 8.30
C TYR A 82 51.55 -17.76 7.96
N VAL A 83 52.67 -18.10 7.34
CA VAL A 83 53.63 -17.12 6.80
C VAL A 83 53.37 -16.94 5.32
N LEU A 84 53.17 -15.69 4.88
CA LEU A 84 52.87 -15.39 3.48
C LEU A 84 54.15 -15.36 2.64
N GLY A 85 54.23 -16.25 1.65
CA GLY A 85 55.12 -16.07 0.51
C GLY A 85 54.54 -15.02 -0.43
N LYS A 86 54.99 -13.76 -0.31
CA LYS A 86 54.49 -12.64 -1.13
C LYS A 86 54.78 -12.87 -2.61
N LYS A 87 53.74 -13.13 -3.43
CA LYS A 87 53.87 -13.33 -4.88
C LYS A 87 53.52 -12.08 -5.68
N MET A 88 52.52 -11.31 -5.22
CA MET A 88 52.02 -10.14 -5.94
C MET A 88 51.63 -9.01 -4.97
N ASN A 89 51.95 -7.76 -5.35
CA ASN A 89 51.42 -6.58 -4.66
C ASN A 89 50.08 -6.18 -5.27
N VAL A 90 49.10 -5.93 -4.42
CA VAL A 90 47.73 -5.52 -4.77
C VAL A 90 47.48 -4.11 -4.25
N ILE A 91 46.79 -3.31 -5.04
CA ILE A 91 46.48 -1.93 -4.71
C ILE A 91 44.96 -1.81 -4.50
N SER A 92 44.54 -1.28 -3.36
CA SER A 92 43.18 -0.77 -3.21
C SER A 92 43.16 0.71 -3.56
N LYS A 93 42.35 1.08 -4.57
CA LYS A 93 42.12 2.48 -4.96
C LYS A 93 40.66 2.63 -5.37
N GLY A 94 39.96 3.61 -4.82
CA GLY A 94 38.55 3.88 -5.12
C GLY A 94 37.63 3.67 -3.92
N GLN A 95 36.32 3.77 -4.15
CA GLN A 95 35.32 3.48 -3.13
C GLN A 95 34.95 1.99 -3.17
N PHE A 96 34.95 1.35 -2.01
CA PHE A 96 34.59 -0.05 -1.84
C PHE A 96 33.38 -0.20 -0.94
N GLU A 97 32.53 -1.16 -1.29
CA GLU A 97 31.45 -1.64 -0.45
C GLU A 97 31.78 -3.03 0.09
N PHE A 98 31.10 -3.39 1.19
CA PHE A 98 31.41 -4.60 1.94
C PHE A 98 30.14 -5.32 2.36
N ILE A 99 30.02 -6.58 1.95
CA ILE A 99 28.96 -7.48 2.37
C ILE A 99 29.56 -8.48 3.37
N ASN A 100 28.99 -8.56 4.56
CA ASN A 100 29.36 -9.59 5.52
C ASN A 100 28.67 -10.90 5.11
N THR A 101 29.45 -11.97 4.96
CA THR A 101 28.95 -13.29 4.59
C THR A 101 29.61 -14.37 5.45
N GLN A 102 29.24 -15.62 5.21
CA GLN A 102 29.87 -16.79 5.80
C GLN A 102 30.26 -17.75 4.68
N THR A 103 31.41 -18.41 4.82
CA THR A 103 31.84 -19.48 3.90
C THR A 103 30.95 -20.71 4.06
N VAL A 104 31.08 -21.69 3.16
CA VAL A 104 30.36 -22.98 3.25
C VAL A 104 30.56 -23.65 4.62
N ASN A 105 31.75 -23.48 5.20
CA ASN A 105 32.13 -23.98 6.51
C ASN A 105 31.74 -23.07 7.70
N ARG A 106 30.81 -22.12 7.51
CA ARG A 106 30.34 -21.14 8.50
C ARG A 106 31.44 -20.24 9.09
N LYS A 107 32.57 -20.08 8.39
CA LYS A 107 33.60 -19.11 8.80
C LYS A 107 33.17 -17.72 8.34
N LYS A 108 33.41 -16.70 9.17
CA LYS A 108 33.09 -15.32 8.81
C LYS A 108 33.95 -14.85 7.64
N ALA A 109 33.31 -14.23 6.66
CA ALA A 109 33.98 -13.65 5.51
C ALA A 109 33.39 -12.27 5.16
N ILE A 110 34.17 -11.47 4.44
CA ILE A 110 33.71 -10.23 3.83
C ILE A 110 33.92 -10.30 2.34
N ILE A 111 32.92 -9.87 1.58
CA ILE A 111 33.03 -9.59 0.15
C ILE A 111 33.33 -8.10 0.05
N ALA A 112 34.47 -7.74 -0.53
CA ALA A 112 34.86 -6.38 -0.84
C ALA A 112 34.82 -6.17 -2.35
N PHE A 113 34.04 -5.21 -2.83
CA PHE A 113 33.95 -4.90 -4.25
C PHE A 113 34.00 -3.39 -4.47
N SER A 114 34.60 -2.94 -5.57
CA SER A 114 34.67 -1.53 -5.92
C SER A 114 33.30 -1.06 -6.43
N LYS A 115 32.95 0.21 -6.21
CA LYS A 115 31.71 0.77 -6.81
C LYS A 115 31.75 0.80 -8.33
N GLU A 116 32.94 0.91 -8.92
CA GLU A 116 33.11 0.84 -10.37
C GLU A 116 32.71 -0.53 -10.93
N LEU A 117 32.74 -1.58 -10.11
CA LEU A 117 32.35 -2.92 -10.47
C LEU A 117 30.84 -3.06 -10.73
N GLU A 118 29.99 -2.32 -10.01
CA GLU A 118 28.54 -2.32 -10.27
C GLU A 118 28.18 -1.65 -11.61
N GLU A 119 28.91 -0.59 -11.98
CA GLU A 119 28.57 0.22 -13.16
C GLU A 119 29.15 -0.32 -14.47
N LYS A 120 30.31 -0.99 -14.41
CA LYS A 120 31.12 -1.29 -15.60
C LYS A 120 31.51 -2.75 -15.75
N TYR A 121 31.17 -3.61 -14.81
CA TYR A 121 31.61 -5.00 -14.84
C TYR A 121 30.43 -5.95 -14.69
N ILE A 122 30.54 -7.09 -15.37
CA ILE A 122 29.70 -8.26 -15.11
C ILE A 122 30.42 -9.16 -14.11
N VAL A 123 29.66 -9.75 -13.18
CA VAL A 123 30.17 -10.73 -12.21
C VAL A 123 29.30 -11.97 -12.30
N ALA A 124 29.87 -13.06 -12.79
CA ALA A 124 29.19 -14.36 -12.82
C ALA A 124 29.83 -15.28 -11.77
N ILE A 125 29.10 -15.53 -10.69
CA ILE A 125 29.45 -16.47 -9.61
C ILE A 125 28.55 -17.68 -9.75
N ASP A 126 29.10 -18.85 -10.06
CA ASP A 126 28.36 -20.11 -10.26
C ASP A 126 27.19 -20.02 -11.25
N GLU A 127 27.25 -19.04 -12.15
CA GLU A 127 26.22 -18.74 -13.14
C GLU A 127 26.85 -18.55 -14.54
N ALA A 128 26.02 -18.68 -15.57
CA ALA A 128 26.42 -18.52 -16.95
C ALA A 128 26.77 -17.04 -17.26
N PRO A 129 28.00 -16.71 -17.70
CA PRO A 129 28.42 -15.33 -17.99
C PRO A 129 27.53 -14.61 -19.01
N GLU A 130 26.98 -15.36 -19.97
CA GLU A 130 26.05 -14.85 -20.96
C GLU A 130 24.77 -14.28 -20.35
N MET A 131 24.23 -14.91 -19.29
CA MET A 131 23.03 -14.44 -18.61
C MET A 131 23.31 -13.15 -17.83
N GLN A 132 24.50 -13.05 -17.24
CA GLN A 132 24.95 -11.83 -16.57
C GLN A 132 25.13 -10.66 -17.55
N VAL A 133 25.62 -10.91 -18.76
CA VAL A 133 25.65 -9.89 -19.83
C VAL A 133 24.26 -9.43 -20.21
N ARG A 134 23.32 -10.36 -20.38
CA ARG A 134 21.92 -10.02 -20.66
C ARG A 134 21.37 -9.12 -19.56
N ASP A 135 21.48 -9.54 -18.31
CA ASP A 135 20.88 -8.81 -17.18
C ASP A 135 21.53 -7.43 -16.99
N PHE A 136 22.85 -7.32 -17.20
CA PHE A 136 23.58 -6.05 -17.20
C PHE A 136 23.08 -5.07 -18.27
N LEU A 137 22.86 -5.55 -19.50
CA LEU A 137 22.36 -4.74 -20.62
C LEU A 137 20.86 -4.43 -20.52
N MET A 138 20.09 -5.23 -19.78
CA MET A 138 18.68 -4.96 -19.47
C MET A 138 18.52 -3.89 -18.37
N ALA A 139 19.51 -3.76 -17.47
CA ALA A 139 19.48 -2.79 -16.38
C ALA A 139 19.67 -1.33 -16.87
N PRO A 140 19.21 -0.33 -16.10
CA PRO A 140 19.59 1.07 -16.35
C PRO A 140 21.11 1.26 -16.25
N PRO A 141 21.74 2.07 -17.13
CA PRO A 141 21.11 3.02 -18.07
C PRO A 141 20.74 2.43 -19.45
N TYR A 142 21.15 1.20 -19.75
CA TYR A 142 21.01 0.60 -21.09
C TYR A 142 19.57 0.26 -21.47
N GLY A 143 18.84 -0.44 -20.60
CA GLY A 143 17.41 -0.74 -20.77
C GLY A 143 17.05 -1.53 -22.03
N LEU A 144 17.93 -2.43 -22.50
CA LEU A 144 17.69 -3.19 -23.74
C LEU A 144 16.76 -4.38 -23.51
N PRO A 145 15.73 -4.61 -24.34
CA PRO A 145 14.84 -5.77 -24.23
C PRO A 145 15.47 -7.03 -24.84
N ILE A 146 16.36 -7.69 -24.10
CA ILE A 146 17.11 -8.86 -24.56
C ILE A 146 16.40 -10.17 -24.18
N LEU A 147 16.11 -11.01 -25.17
CA LEU A 147 15.57 -12.36 -24.97
C LEU A 147 16.64 -13.30 -24.37
N GLU A 148 16.22 -14.31 -23.60
CA GLU A 148 17.14 -15.28 -22.97
C GLU A 148 18.01 -16.00 -24.01
N GLU A 149 17.42 -16.39 -25.14
CA GLU A 149 18.13 -17.05 -26.24
C GLU A 149 19.15 -16.15 -26.95
N TRP A 150 19.07 -14.83 -26.79
CA TRP A 150 20.04 -13.88 -27.34
C TRP A 150 21.25 -13.67 -26.44
N ALA A 151 21.20 -14.11 -25.18
CA ALA A 151 22.28 -13.93 -24.21
C ALA A 151 23.62 -14.46 -24.73
N LYS A 152 23.63 -15.70 -25.25
CA LYS A 152 24.83 -16.36 -25.75
C LYS A 152 25.40 -15.71 -27.03
N PRO A 153 24.61 -15.48 -28.11
CA PRO A 153 25.10 -14.77 -29.28
C PRO A 153 25.66 -13.37 -28.97
N ILE A 154 25.03 -12.63 -28.06
CA ILE A 154 25.49 -11.31 -27.64
C ILE A 154 26.83 -11.42 -26.92
N TYR A 155 26.96 -12.35 -25.98
CA TYR A 155 28.20 -12.58 -25.25
C TYR A 155 29.38 -12.92 -26.18
N GLU A 156 29.18 -13.84 -27.12
CA GLU A 156 30.21 -14.25 -28.09
C GLU A 156 30.63 -13.09 -29.01
N GLU A 157 29.67 -12.26 -29.45
CA GLU A 157 29.99 -11.08 -30.27
C GLU A 157 30.74 -10.02 -29.48
N MET A 158 30.33 -9.77 -28.23
CA MET A 158 31.01 -8.81 -27.37
C MET A 158 32.45 -9.23 -27.07
N LEU A 159 32.72 -10.52 -26.93
CA LEU A 159 34.10 -11.04 -26.84
C LEU A 159 34.87 -10.82 -28.14
N THR A 160 34.27 -11.17 -29.29
CA THR A 160 34.92 -11.05 -30.61
C THR A 160 35.30 -9.61 -30.94
N ARG A 161 34.46 -8.64 -30.55
CA ARG A 161 34.69 -7.21 -30.77
C ARG A 161 35.50 -6.53 -29.65
N ASN A 162 36.02 -7.28 -28.67
CA ASN A 162 36.69 -6.76 -27.48
C ASN A 162 35.86 -5.73 -26.68
N LEU A 163 34.53 -5.86 -26.71
CA LEU A 163 33.59 -5.06 -25.91
C LEU A 163 33.48 -5.58 -24.47
N LEU A 164 33.91 -6.83 -24.25
CA LEU A 164 34.11 -7.43 -22.93
C LEU A 164 35.61 -7.67 -22.71
N GLN A 165 36.14 -7.12 -21.62
CA GLN A 165 37.53 -7.33 -21.21
C GLN A 165 37.57 -8.17 -19.93
N PRO A 166 37.87 -9.48 -20.01
CA PRO A 166 37.97 -10.33 -18.83
C PRO A 166 39.04 -9.83 -17.87
N LEU A 167 38.73 -9.80 -16.58
CA LEU A 167 39.71 -9.54 -15.53
C LEU A 167 40.48 -10.82 -15.18
N ASN A 168 41.65 -10.63 -14.58
CA ASN A 168 42.37 -11.74 -13.95
C ASN A 168 41.70 -12.06 -12.63
N VAL A 169 41.09 -13.24 -12.54
CA VAL A 169 40.36 -13.71 -11.37
C VAL A 169 41.03 -14.94 -10.79
N TYR A 170 41.25 -14.92 -9.48
CA TYR A 170 41.52 -16.08 -8.65
C TYR A 170 40.24 -16.45 -7.88
N PHE A 171 39.96 -17.74 -7.74
CA PHE A 171 38.94 -18.25 -6.83
C PHE A 171 39.34 -19.63 -6.31
N ASP A 172 38.95 -19.93 -5.08
CA ASP A 172 39.11 -21.23 -4.43
C ASP A 172 38.02 -22.19 -4.94
N ARG A 173 38.44 -23.31 -5.52
CA ARG A 173 37.56 -24.32 -6.10
C ARG A 173 36.72 -25.07 -5.06
N ASN A 174 37.09 -24.98 -3.79
CA ASN A 174 36.30 -25.57 -2.70
C ASN A 174 35.11 -24.68 -2.30
N GLU A 175 35.16 -23.38 -2.61
CA GLU A 175 34.09 -22.42 -2.26
C GLU A 175 33.28 -21.97 -3.48
N PHE A 176 33.85 -21.96 -4.69
CA PHE A 176 33.17 -21.57 -5.92
C PHE A 176 33.39 -22.59 -7.05
N THR A 177 32.33 -22.89 -7.79
CA THR A 177 32.38 -23.77 -8.99
C THR A 177 32.93 -23.01 -10.20
N SER A 178 32.51 -21.75 -10.37
CA SER A 178 33.00 -20.85 -11.40
C SER A 178 32.89 -19.40 -10.97
N LEU A 179 33.94 -18.61 -11.24
CA LEU A 179 33.90 -17.17 -11.06
C LEU A 179 34.51 -16.48 -12.28
N SER A 180 33.73 -15.63 -12.94
CA SER A 180 34.23 -14.77 -14.02
C SER A 180 33.80 -13.33 -13.81
N ILE A 181 34.73 -12.41 -14.07
CA ILE A 181 34.47 -10.98 -14.00
C ILE A 181 35.02 -10.35 -15.27
N ALA A 182 34.22 -9.57 -15.98
CA ALA A 182 34.63 -8.89 -17.19
C ALA A 182 34.14 -7.45 -17.21
N GLN A 183 34.96 -6.56 -17.75
CA GLN A 183 34.60 -5.16 -17.93
C GLN A 183 33.81 -4.99 -19.22
N VAL A 184 32.65 -4.36 -19.12
CA VAL A 184 31.86 -3.90 -20.25
C VAL A 184 32.43 -2.56 -20.73
N THR A 185 32.91 -2.54 -21.97
CA THR A 185 33.45 -1.34 -22.64
C THR A 185 32.42 -0.69 -23.56
N LEU A 186 31.27 -1.36 -23.76
CA LEU A 186 30.18 -0.87 -24.58
C LEU A 186 29.53 0.38 -23.96
N LYS A 187 29.51 1.48 -24.72
CA LYS A 187 28.87 2.73 -24.32
C LYS A 187 27.36 2.63 -24.49
N GLU A 188 26.63 3.39 -23.67
CA GLU A 188 25.16 3.47 -23.72
C GLU A 188 24.65 3.91 -25.10
N GLU A 189 25.30 4.90 -25.72
CA GLU A 189 24.92 5.44 -27.04
C GLU A 189 24.99 4.38 -28.15
N ASP A 190 25.94 3.44 -28.05
CA ASP A 190 26.22 2.43 -29.07
C ASP A 190 25.39 1.15 -28.88
N CYS A 191 24.78 0.96 -27.70
CA CYS A 191 24.07 -0.28 -27.33
C CYS A 191 22.90 -0.62 -28.24
N LYS A 192 22.11 0.40 -28.64
CA LYS A 192 20.95 0.20 -29.51
C LYS A 192 21.35 -0.19 -30.93
N GLU A 193 22.39 0.45 -31.47
CA GLU A 193 22.89 0.12 -32.82
C GLU A 193 23.56 -1.26 -32.81
N PHE A 194 24.31 -1.60 -31.77
CA PHE A 194 24.89 -2.93 -31.60
C PHE A 194 23.81 -4.03 -31.62
N LEU A 195 22.75 -3.89 -30.82
CA LEU A 195 21.66 -4.88 -30.83
C LEU A 195 20.92 -4.91 -32.17
N SER A 196 20.70 -3.75 -32.80
CA SER A 196 20.07 -3.66 -34.11
C SER A 196 20.89 -4.37 -35.20
N GLU A 197 22.22 -4.25 -35.16
CA GLU A 197 23.13 -4.95 -36.06
C GLU A 197 23.09 -6.46 -35.84
N MET A 198 23.08 -6.91 -34.57
CA MET A 198 22.98 -8.34 -34.23
C MET A 198 21.69 -8.99 -34.75
N ILE A 199 20.59 -8.24 -34.74
CA ILE A 199 19.31 -8.68 -35.31
C ILE A 199 19.38 -8.68 -36.84
N ARG A 200 19.87 -7.59 -37.48
CA ARG A 200 19.99 -7.50 -38.96
C ARG A 200 20.91 -8.55 -39.56
N THR A 201 21.98 -8.92 -38.85
CA THR A 201 22.94 -9.94 -39.28
C THR A 201 22.45 -11.37 -39.03
N GLY A 202 21.29 -11.54 -38.39
CA GLY A 202 20.68 -12.85 -38.10
C GLY A 202 21.37 -13.63 -36.98
N LYS A 203 22.25 -12.98 -36.20
CA LYS A 203 22.89 -13.58 -35.02
C LYS A 203 21.92 -13.69 -33.84
N CYS A 204 21.05 -12.69 -33.69
CA CYS A 204 19.91 -12.74 -32.77
C CYS A 204 18.64 -13.05 -33.55
N GLN A 205 18.17 -14.29 -33.47
CA GLN A 205 16.97 -14.74 -34.19
C GLN A 205 15.75 -14.67 -33.27
N PHE A 206 14.64 -14.20 -33.81
CA PHE A 206 13.37 -14.25 -33.08
C PHE A 206 12.86 -15.71 -33.04
N PRO A 207 12.20 -16.11 -31.93
CA PRO A 207 11.71 -17.48 -31.79
C PRO A 207 10.52 -17.80 -32.70
N GLN A 208 9.88 -16.77 -33.28
CA GLN A 208 8.82 -16.90 -34.28
C GLN A 208 9.12 -15.95 -35.45
N GLU A 209 8.93 -16.44 -36.67
CA GLU A 209 8.97 -15.62 -37.88
C GLU A 209 7.69 -14.78 -38.01
N GLY A 210 7.82 -13.55 -38.47
CA GLY A 210 6.68 -12.66 -38.69
C GLY A 210 7.08 -11.42 -39.48
N THR A 211 6.11 -10.84 -40.20
CA THR A 211 6.30 -9.61 -40.99
C THR A 211 6.27 -8.36 -40.12
N GLY A 212 5.73 -8.44 -38.89
CA GLY A 212 5.55 -7.31 -37.98
C GLY A 212 4.48 -6.31 -38.44
N GLU A 213 3.80 -6.56 -39.56
CA GLU A 213 2.82 -5.65 -40.17
C GLU A 213 1.67 -5.31 -39.21
N LYS A 214 1.30 -6.26 -38.35
CA LYS A 214 0.25 -6.10 -37.35
C LYS A 214 0.55 -4.98 -36.33
N ILE A 215 1.83 -4.65 -36.10
CA ILE A 215 2.20 -3.52 -35.23
C ILE A 215 1.84 -2.19 -35.89
N ASN A 216 1.88 -2.10 -37.22
CA ASN A 216 1.52 -0.88 -37.95
C ASN A 216 0.00 -0.59 -37.90
N GLU A 217 -0.82 -1.61 -37.63
CA GLU A 217 -2.28 -1.48 -37.49
C GLU A 217 -2.70 -1.01 -36.08
N ILE A 218 -1.81 -1.13 -35.09
CA ILE A 218 -2.06 -0.80 -33.69
C ILE A 218 -1.78 0.68 -33.46
N ASN A 219 -2.80 1.44 -33.08
CA ASN A 219 -2.70 2.89 -32.94
C ASN A 219 -2.45 3.36 -31.51
N ASP A 220 -2.84 2.53 -30.52
CA ASP A 220 -2.69 2.87 -29.11
C ASP A 220 -2.23 1.69 -28.23
N LEU A 221 -1.89 2.01 -26.99
CA LEU A 221 -1.43 1.03 -26.01
C LEU A 221 -2.53 0.03 -25.61
N ASN A 222 -3.81 0.44 -25.65
CA ASN A 222 -4.90 -0.44 -25.26
C ASN A 222 -5.10 -1.55 -26.30
N GLU A 223 -5.06 -1.20 -27.59
CA GLU A 223 -5.08 -2.14 -28.70
C GLU A 223 -3.90 -3.12 -28.62
N TYR A 224 -2.69 -2.61 -28.34
CA TYR A 224 -1.51 -3.46 -28.12
C TYR A 224 -1.73 -4.46 -26.98
N LEU A 225 -2.20 -3.98 -25.83
CA LEU A 225 -2.43 -4.83 -24.66
C LEU A 225 -3.53 -5.86 -24.92
N LEU A 226 -4.62 -5.49 -25.59
CA LEU A 226 -5.69 -6.43 -25.92
C LEU A 226 -5.19 -7.54 -26.85
N GLU A 227 -4.49 -7.16 -27.91
CA GLU A 227 -3.96 -8.09 -28.93
C GLU A 227 -2.94 -9.07 -28.34
N TYR A 228 -1.98 -8.57 -27.56
CA TYR A 228 -0.91 -9.38 -26.99
C TYR A 228 -1.17 -9.87 -25.57
N SER A 229 -2.34 -9.58 -24.97
CA SER A 229 -2.70 -10.04 -23.61
C SER A 229 -2.56 -11.55 -23.41
N PRO A 230 -2.95 -12.43 -24.35
CA PRO A 230 -2.85 -13.87 -24.13
C PRO A 230 -1.39 -14.31 -23.98
N VAL A 231 -0.51 -13.79 -24.84
CA VAL A 231 0.93 -14.11 -24.79
C VAL A 231 1.59 -13.54 -23.53
N MET A 232 1.19 -12.35 -23.11
CA MET A 232 1.67 -11.77 -21.85
C MET A 232 1.21 -12.58 -20.64
N LEU A 233 -0.07 -12.98 -20.60
CA LEU A 233 -0.63 -13.84 -19.56
C LEU A 233 0.09 -15.18 -19.49
N ASP A 234 0.40 -15.80 -20.62
CA ASP A 234 1.17 -17.05 -20.67
C ASP A 234 2.57 -16.89 -20.08
N LYS A 235 3.27 -15.79 -20.40
CA LYS A 235 4.60 -15.50 -19.83
C LYS A 235 4.53 -15.26 -18.33
N VAL A 236 3.56 -14.49 -17.85
CA VAL A 236 3.35 -14.25 -16.42
C VAL A 236 3.03 -15.55 -15.70
N THR A 237 2.18 -16.40 -16.28
CA THR A 237 1.79 -17.69 -15.68
C THR A 237 2.96 -18.67 -15.59
N LYS A 238 3.95 -18.59 -16.51
CA LYS A 238 5.18 -19.39 -16.43
C LYS A 238 6.12 -18.93 -15.31
N LEU A 239 6.11 -17.64 -14.99
CA LEU A 239 6.94 -17.07 -13.92
C LEU A 239 6.30 -17.29 -12.54
N ASP A 240 4.98 -17.10 -12.45
CA ASP A 240 4.21 -17.21 -11.21
C ASP A 240 2.96 -18.07 -11.42
N GLU A 241 2.91 -19.24 -10.76
CA GLU A 241 1.75 -20.11 -10.82
C GLU A 241 0.59 -19.56 -9.95
N PRO A 242 -0.62 -19.30 -10.52
CA PRO A 242 -1.75 -18.81 -9.75
C PRO A 242 -2.21 -19.81 -8.67
N LEU A 243 -2.57 -19.31 -7.48
CA LEU A 243 -3.05 -20.14 -6.35
C LEU A 243 -4.33 -20.94 -6.65
N HIS A 244 -5.11 -20.51 -7.64
CA HIS A 244 -6.29 -21.21 -8.13
C HIS A 244 -6.43 -21.01 -9.62
N GLN A 245 -6.49 -22.10 -10.37
CA GLN A 245 -6.67 -22.09 -11.82
C GLN A 245 -8.06 -22.62 -12.19
N PRO A 246 -9.03 -21.75 -12.55
CA PRO A 246 -10.41 -22.18 -12.84
C PRO A 246 -10.55 -23.22 -13.96
N MET A 247 -9.58 -23.28 -14.88
CA MET A 247 -9.57 -24.22 -16.00
C MET A 247 -9.05 -25.62 -15.62
N LYS A 248 -8.35 -25.75 -14.49
CA LYS A 248 -7.75 -27.03 -14.04
C LYS A 248 -8.35 -27.53 -12.73
N GLU A 249 -8.76 -26.62 -11.86
CA GLU A 249 -9.27 -26.91 -10.53
C GLU A 249 -10.76 -26.59 -10.44
N GLN A 250 -11.48 -27.36 -9.62
CA GLN A 250 -12.86 -27.05 -9.28
C GLN A 250 -12.94 -25.98 -8.19
N ALA A 251 -14.06 -25.24 -8.15
CA ALA A 251 -14.38 -24.37 -7.03
C ALA A 251 -14.59 -25.19 -5.74
N LEU A 252 -14.56 -24.52 -4.58
CA LEU A 252 -14.82 -25.19 -3.30
C LEU A 252 -16.21 -25.82 -3.29
N SER A 253 -16.27 -27.13 -3.06
CA SER A 253 -17.54 -27.89 -2.96
C SER A 253 -18.45 -27.41 -1.83
N HIS A 254 -17.89 -26.72 -0.83
CA HIS A 254 -18.68 -26.04 0.21
C HIS A 254 -19.70 -25.07 -0.38
N PHE A 255 -19.39 -24.41 -1.50
CA PHE A 255 -20.30 -23.46 -2.14
C PHE A 255 -21.52 -24.12 -2.80
N ASP A 256 -21.46 -25.42 -3.07
CA ASP A 256 -22.60 -26.19 -3.59
C ASP A 256 -23.69 -26.38 -2.52
N THR A 257 -23.37 -26.13 -1.25
CA THR A 257 -24.34 -26.20 -0.14
C THR A 257 -25.20 -24.95 0.00
N TYR A 258 -24.87 -23.87 -0.72
CA TYR A 258 -25.62 -22.62 -0.63
C TYR A 258 -27.03 -22.77 -1.19
N GLN A 259 -28.01 -22.22 -0.47
CA GLN A 259 -29.42 -22.24 -0.91
C GLN A 259 -29.59 -21.53 -2.26
N ARG A 260 -28.83 -20.44 -2.46
CA ARG A 260 -28.69 -19.79 -3.76
C ARG A 260 -27.31 -20.13 -4.34
N PRO A 261 -27.23 -20.92 -5.42
CA PRO A 261 -25.95 -21.29 -6.00
C PRO A 261 -25.26 -20.04 -6.58
N LEU A 262 -23.94 -19.99 -6.42
CA LEU A 262 -23.10 -19.03 -7.13
C LEU A 262 -23.03 -19.41 -8.61
N PHE A 263 -22.91 -18.40 -9.48
CA PHE A 263 -22.50 -18.69 -10.85
C PHE A 263 -21.08 -19.31 -10.84
N PRO A 264 -20.73 -20.19 -11.80
CA PRO A 264 -19.43 -20.86 -11.81
C PRO A 264 -18.25 -19.89 -11.68
N VAL A 265 -18.29 -18.77 -12.42
CA VAL A 265 -17.25 -17.73 -12.35
C VAL A 265 -17.16 -17.10 -10.95
N GLN A 266 -18.29 -16.85 -10.29
CA GLN A 266 -18.32 -16.31 -8.93
C GLN A 266 -17.73 -17.29 -7.91
N ALA A 267 -18.02 -18.59 -8.06
CA ALA A 267 -17.50 -19.65 -7.20
C ALA A 267 -15.97 -19.80 -7.33
N HIS A 268 -15.44 -19.74 -8.56
CA HIS A 268 -13.99 -19.75 -8.78
C HIS A 268 -13.29 -18.50 -8.23
N VAL A 269 -13.87 -17.31 -8.44
CA VAL A 269 -13.33 -16.06 -7.87
C VAL A 269 -13.32 -16.13 -6.34
N ALA A 270 -14.42 -16.57 -5.72
CA ALA A 270 -14.50 -16.73 -4.26
C ALA A 270 -13.51 -17.80 -3.74
N THR A 271 -13.28 -18.88 -4.50
CA THR A 271 -12.30 -19.92 -4.16
C THR A 271 -10.88 -19.39 -4.20
N GLY A 272 -10.49 -18.71 -5.29
CA GLY A 272 -9.17 -18.09 -5.42
C GLY A 272 -8.93 -17.02 -4.35
N ALA A 273 -9.96 -16.23 -4.05
CA ALA A 273 -9.94 -15.23 -3.00
C ALA A 273 -9.78 -15.85 -1.60
N ALA A 274 -10.47 -16.95 -1.30
CA ALA A 274 -10.35 -17.67 -0.03
C ALA A 274 -8.96 -18.30 0.15
N LYS A 275 -8.41 -18.92 -0.90
CA LYS A 275 -7.04 -19.44 -0.92
C LYS A 275 -6.01 -18.33 -0.74
N ALA A 276 -6.20 -17.20 -1.41
CA ALA A 276 -5.34 -16.03 -1.23
C ALA A 276 -5.33 -15.55 0.22
N LEU A 277 -6.47 -15.52 0.91
CA LEU A 277 -6.54 -15.18 2.33
C LEU A 277 -5.82 -16.18 3.26
N GLN A 278 -5.50 -17.39 2.81
CA GLN A 278 -4.65 -18.31 3.58
C GLN A 278 -3.16 -17.91 3.57
N VAL A 279 -2.71 -17.21 2.53
CA VAL A 279 -1.30 -16.81 2.37
C VAL A 279 -1.06 -15.33 2.66
N GLN A 280 -2.08 -14.49 2.53
CA GLN A 280 -2.00 -13.05 2.80
C GLN A 280 -3.19 -12.54 3.63
N LYS A 281 -3.02 -11.35 4.23
CA LYS A 281 -3.97 -10.79 5.22
C LYS A 281 -5.15 -10.04 4.62
N GLY A 282 -5.16 -9.80 3.31
CA GLY A 282 -6.19 -9.02 2.66
C GLY A 282 -6.12 -9.16 1.15
N ILE A 283 -7.25 -8.89 0.51
CA ILE A 283 -7.43 -8.97 -0.94
C ILE A 283 -8.32 -7.83 -1.41
N ILE A 284 -8.23 -7.48 -2.69
CA ILE A 284 -9.16 -6.57 -3.36
C ILE A 284 -9.87 -7.36 -4.44
N ILE A 285 -11.21 -7.34 -4.41
CA ILE A 285 -12.05 -7.95 -5.44
C ILE A 285 -12.56 -6.80 -6.32
N GLN A 286 -12.04 -6.71 -7.54
CA GLN A 286 -12.48 -5.74 -8.53
C GLN A 286 -13.34 -6.43 -9.58
N GLY A 287 -14.53 -5.88 -9.82
CA GLY A 287 -15.45 -6.39 -10.82
C GLY A 287 -16.52 -5.35 -11.16
N GLU A 288 -17.09 -5.47 -12.36
CA GLU A 288 -18.12 -4.56 -12.87
C GLU A 288 -19.35 -4.51 -11.94
N MET A 289 -20.15 -3.45 -12.06
CA MET A 289 -21.44 -3.36 -11.37
C MET A 289 -22.32 -4.56 -11.76
N SER A 290 -23.11 -5.08 -10.81
CA SER A 290 -24.00 -6.23 -11.01
C SER A 290 -23.34 -7.61 -11.24
N SER A 291 -22.00 -7.73 -11.16
CA SER A 291 -21.29 -9.03 -11.21
C SER A 291 -21.49 -9.93 -9.97
N GLY A 292 -22.24 -9.47 -8.96
CA GLY A 292 -22.50 -10.21 -7.72
C GLY A 292 -21.39 -10.11 -6.68
N LYS A 293 -20.65 -8.99 -6.65
CA LYS A 293 -19.58 -8.73 -5.67
C LYS A 293 -19.97 -9.03 -4.21
N SER A 294 -21.18 -8.66 -3.79
CA SER A 294 -21.67 -8.95 -2.43
C SER A 294 -21.71 -10.45 -2.12
N ALA A 295 -22.16 -11.27 -3.08
CA ALA A 295 -22.17 -12.72 -2.95
C ALA A 295 -20.74 -13.29 -2.96
N ILE A 296 -19.88 -12.82 -3.87
CA ILE A 296 -18.46 -13.23 -3.93
C ILE A 296 -17.75 -12.92 -2.61
N MET A 297 -17.89 -11.70 -2.07
CA MET A 297 -17.26 -11.29 -0.81
C MET A 297 -17.74 -12.12 0.38
N THR A 298 -19.05 -12.40 0.45
CA THR A 298 -19.63 -13.24 1.52
C THR A 298 -19.10 -14.68 1.40
N ALA A 299 -19.13 -15.25 0.19
CA ALA A 299 -18.62 -16.59 -0.09
C ALA A 299 -17.12 -16.73 0.16
N THR A 300 -16.34 -15.69 -0.12
CA THR A 300 -14.89 -15.67 0.12
C THR A 300 -14.58 -15.84 1.60
N VAL A 301 -15.28 -15.09 2.46
CA VAL A 301 -15.06 -15.18 3.91
C VAL A 301 -15.50 -16.53 4.44
N ASP A 302 -16.67 -17.02 4.02
CA ASP A 302 -17.17 -18.33 4.44
C ASP A 302 -16.26 -19.47 3.96
N GLY A 303 -15.82 -19.42 2.69
CA GLY A 303 -14.87 -20.36 2.11
C GLY A 303 -13.52 -20.35 2.81
N TYR A 304 -13.01 -19.18 3.22
CA TYR A 304 -11.78 -19.07 4.00
C TYR A 304 -11.91 -19.76 5.38
N PHE A 305 -13.00 -19.52 6.11
CA PHE A 305 -13.22 -20.15 7.40
C PHE A 305 -13.48 -21.66 7.28
N HIS A 306 -14.16 -22.09 6.21
CA HIS A 306 -14.29 -23.49 5.85
C HIS A 306 -12.92 -24.15 5.64
N LEU A 307 -12.04 -23.53 4.85
CA LEU A 307 -10.68 -24.02 4.60
C LEU A 307 -9.80 -24.08 5.86
N THR A 308 -10.08 -23.25 6.87
CA THR A 308 -9.38 -23.28 8.17
C THR A 308 -10.05 -24.20 9.20
N GLY A 309 -11.14 -24.88 8.84
CA GLY A 309 -11.88 -25.80 9.71
C GLY A 309 -12.73 -25.11 10.79
N GLN A 310 -12.98 -23.81 10.66
CA GLN A 310 -13.76 -23.03 11.61
C GLN A 310 -15.23 -22.96 11.17
N LYS A 311 -16.14 -23.43 12.03
CA LYS A 311 -17.60 -23.43 11.76
C LYS A 311 -18.28 -22.10 12.04
N GLY A 312 -17.75 -21.32 12.99
CA GLY A 312 -18.30 -20.04 13.38
C GLY A 312 -17.22 -18.97 13.43
N TYR A 313 -17.60 -17.76 13.05
CA TYR A 313 -16.72 -16.60 12.94
C TYR A 313 -17.53 -15.31 13.02
N ARG A 314 -16.88 -14.20 13.37
CA ARG A 314 -17.50 -12.87 13.46
C ARG A 314 -16.93 -11.96 12.39
N THR A 315 -17.75 -11.58 11.42
CA THR A 315 -17.36 -10.71 10.31
C THR A 315 -17.94 -9.32 10.49
N CYS A 316 -17.11 -8.30 10.41
CA CYS A 316 -17.57 -6.93 10.29
C CYS A 316 -17.77 -6.59 8.82
N VAL A 317 -18.94 -6.05 8.45
CA VAL A 317 -19.26 -5.69 7.06
C VAL A 317 -19.48 -4.19 7.01
N PHE A 318 -18.60 -3.48 6.30
CA PHE A 318 -18.76 -2.07 6.07
C PHE A 318 -19.46 -1.82 4.74
N VAL A 319 -20.48 -0.97 4.76
CA VAL A 319 -21.39 -0.80 3.63
C VAL A 319 -21.79 0.67 3.44
N PRO A 320 -22.08 1.14 2.21
CA PRO A 320 -22.76 2.41 2.01
C PRO A 320 -24.09 2.49 2.80
N PRO A 321 -24.48 3.67 3.35
CA PRO A 321 -25.65 3.80 4.23
C PRO A 321 -26.96 3.29 3.62
N THR A 322 -27.13 3.48 2.31
CA THR A 322 -28.32 3.07 1.54
C THR A 322 -28.41 1.55 1.34
N LEU A 323 -27.29 0.82 1.42
CA LEU A 323 -27.21 -0.61 1.15
C LEU A 323 -27.22 -1.48 2.42
N THR A 324 -27.14 -0.87 3.61
CA THR A 324 -27.07 -1.60 4.89
C THR A 324 -28.24 -2.55 5.13
N GLU A 325 -29.49 -2.15 4.81
CA GLU A 325 -30.64 -3.02 4.99
C GLU A 325 -30.65 -4.18 3.99
N LYS A 326 -30.27 -3.91 2.74
CA LYS A 326 -30.15 -4.93 1.69
C LYS A 326 -29.12 -5.99 2.07
N TRP A 327 -27.93 -5.57 2.49
CA TRP A 327 -26.89 -6.49 2.98
C TRP A 327 -27.36 -7.35 4.15
N ALA A 328 -28.02 -6.72 5.14
CA ALA A 328 -28.42 -7.42 6.36
C ALA A 328 -29.61 -8.37 6.16
N LYS A 329 -30.56 -8.03 5.27
CA LYS A 329 -31.81 -8.79 5.09
C LYS A 329 -31.73 -9.79 3.94
N GLU A 330 -30.98 -9.47 2.88
CA GLU A 330 -30.99 -10.21 1.62
C GLU A 330 -29.63 -10.84 1.34
N GLU A 331 -28.59 -10.04 1.05
CA GLU A 331 -27.34 -10.55 0.46
C GLU A 331 -26.71 -11.68 1.28
N ILE A 332 -26.54 -11.49 2.59
CA ILE A 332 -25.90 -12.49 3.47
C ILE A 332 -26.83 -13.69 3.70
N ARG A 333 -28.12 -13.43 3.98
CA ARG A 333 -29.09 -14.48 4.33
C ARG A 333 -29.48 -15.36 3.15
N HIS A 334 -29.49 -14.81 1.93
CA HIS A 334 -29.76 -15.58 0.72
C HIS A 334 -28.65 -16.59 0.41
N LEU A 335 -27.41 -16.29 0.81
CA LEU A 335 -26.27 -17.18 0.61
C LEU A 335 -26.12 -18.16 1.79
N ILE A 336 -26.17 -17.65 3.02
CA ILE A 336 -25.99 -18.40 4.27
C ILE A 336 -27.20 -18.16 5.18
N PRO A 337 -28.29 -18.96 5.04
CA PRO A 337 -29.53 -18.75 5.79
C PRO A 337 -29.37 -18.86 7.31
N ASP A 338 -28.46 -19.73 7.77
CA ASP A 338 -28.20 -19.98 9.19
C ASP A 338 -27.30 -18.92 9.85
N ALA A 339 -26.81 -17.94 9.09
CA ALA A 339 -25.96 -16.88 9.60
C ALA A 339 -26.73 -15.93 10.54
N GLU A 340 -26.10 -15.58 11.65
CA GLU A 340 -26.59 -14.53 12.54
C GLU A 340 -26.19 -13.15 12.00
N VAL A 341 -27.15 -12.25 11.78
CA VAL A 341 -26.88 -10.95 11.17
C VAL A 341 -27.38 -9.81 12.05
N HIS A 342 -26.45 -8.97 12.50
CA HIS A 342 -26.72 -7.76 13.29
C HIS A 342 -26.59 -6.51 12.42
N LEU A 343 -27.70 -5.79 12.24
CA LEU A 343 -27.69 -4.47 11.61
C LEU A 343 -27.41 -3.38 12.66
N ILE A 344 -26.23 -2.77 12.60
CA ILE A 344 -25.82 -1.74 13.56
C ILE A 344 -26.17 -0.36 13.00
N LYS A 345 -27.29 0.20 13.47
CA LYS A 345 -27.73 1.56 13.09
C LYS A 345 -27.06 2.64 13.94
N ARG A 346 -26.68 2.31 15.18
CA ARG A 346 -26.02 3.23 16.10
C ARG A 346 -24.90 2.55 16.88
N THR A 347 -23.92 3.33 17.33
CA THR A 347 -22.79 2.81 18.10
C THR A 347 -23.24 2.12 19.39
N GLU A 348 -24.33 2.59 20.01
CA GLU A 348 -24.89 1.98 21.22
C GLU A 348 -25.34 0.53 21.00
N ASP A 349 -25.83 0.18 19.80
CA ASP A 349 -26.25 -1.18 19.47
C ASP A 349 -25.05 -2.14 19.53
N LEU A 350 -23.91 -1.73 18.95
CA LEU A 350 -22.68 -2.51 18.99
C LEU A 350 -22.13 -2.63 20.41
N ILE A 351 -22.16 -1.55 21.19
CA ILE A 351 -21.71 -1.54 22.59
C ILE A 351 -22.53 -2.53 23.42
N ARG A 352 -23.86 -2.53 23.28
CA ARG A 352 -24.75 -3.45 24.00
C ARG A 352 -24.45 -4.91 23.66
N ILE A 353 -24.26 -5.23 22.38
CA ILE A 353 -23.92 -6.60 21.95
C ILE A 353 -22.55 -7.01 22.52
N HIS A 354 -21.54 -6.13 22.40
CA HIS A 354 -20.20 -6.40 22.91
C HIS A 354 -20.17 -6.59 24.44
N GLN A 355 -20.92 -5.77 25.20
CA GLN A 355 -21.05 -5.92 26.65
C GLN A 355 -21.73 -7.22 27.04
N SER A 356 -22.80 -7.60 26.33
CA SER A 356 -23.51 -8.88 26.56
C SER A 356 -22.58 -10.06 26.30
N TRP A 357 -21.78 -10.00 25.23
CA TRP A 357 -20.75 -11.00 24.93
C TRP A 357 -19.65 -11.08 26.01
N ILE A 358 -19.21 -9.96 26.57
CA ILE A 358 -18.26 -9.95 27.70
C ILE A 358 -18.88 -10.59 28.94
N GLN A 359 -20.13 -10.24 29.27
CA GLN A 359 -20.85 -10.78 30.42
C GLN A 359 -21.06 -12.30 30.31
N ALA A 360 -21.29 -12.80 29.09
CA ALA A 360 -21.40 -14.21 28.79
C ALA A 360 -20.05 -14.98 28.82
N GLY A 361 -18.95 -14.35 29.23
CA GLY A 361 -17.65 -15.00 29.31
C GLY A 361 -16.90 -15.10 27.98
N ARG A 362 -17.24 -14.25 27.00
CA ARG A 362 -16.60 -14.18 25.67
C ARG A 362 -16.68 -15.51 24.89
N PRO A 363 -17.89 -16.06 24.67
CA PRO A 363 -18.04 -17.30 23.93
C PRO A 363 -17.48 -17.16 22.50
N LYS A 364 -16.94 -18.26 21.98
CA LYS A 364 -16.57 -18.37 20.57
C LYS A 364 -17.85 -18.50 19.72
N PRO A 365 -17.89 -17.93 18.50
CA PRO A 365 -19.03 -18.10 17.62
C PRO A 365 -19.16 -19.56 17.17
N GLU A 366 -20.38 -20.12 17.26
CA GLU A 366 -20.68 -21.48 16.78
C GLU A 366 -21.16 -21.49 15.31
N LYS A 367 -21.67 -20.35 14.85
CA LYS A 367 -22.19 -20.12 13.49
C LYS A 367 -21.64 -18.81 12.92
N PRO A 368 -21.65 -18.63 11.58
CA PRO A 368 -21.30 -17.36 10.95
C PRO A 368 -22.11 -16.20 11.51
N THR A 369 -21.43 -15.16 12.00
CA THR A 369 -22.08 -13.96 12.55
C THR A 369 -21.57 -12.71 11.83
N PHE A 370 -22.47 -11.93 11.24
CA PHE A 370 -22.16 -10.73 10.48
C PHE A 370 -22.69 -9.46 11.15
N PHE A 371 -21.83 -8.44 11.22
CA PHE A 371 -22.16 -7.13 11.77
C PHE A 371 -22.16 -6.12 10.64
N VAL A 372 -23.33 -5.74 10.16
CA VAL A 372 -23.50 -4.81 9.03
C VAL A 372 -23.55 -3.38 9.55
N ILE A 373 -22.56 -2.56 9.18
CA ILE A 373 -22.37 -1.20 9.73
C ILE A 373 -22.08 -0.22 8.59
N SER A 374 -22.75 0.94 8.58
CA SER A 374 -22.49 1.95 7.55
C SER A 374 -21.17 2.70 7.77
N PHE A 375 -20.54 3.19 6.70
CA PHE A 375 -19.38 4.10 6.80
C PHE A 375 -19.67 5.36 7.62
N THR A 376 -20.89 5.89 7.55
CA THR A 376 -21.30 7.06 8.33
C THR A 376 -21.37 6.75 9.83
N THR A 377 -21.84 5.56 10.20
CA THR A 377 -21.91 5.10 11.60
C THR A 377 -20.51 4.74 12.12
N MET A 378 -19.65 4.19 11.26
CA MET A 378 -18.24 3.93 11.58
C MET A 378 -17.47 5.20 11.95
N ARG A 379 -17.63 6.25 11.13
CA ARG A 379 -17.01 7.57 11.36
C ARG A 379 -17.53 8.28 12.60
N GLY A 380 -18.79 8.06 12.94
CA GLY A 380 -19.51 8.89 13.89
C GLY A 380 -19.79 10.28 13.31
N ASP A 381 -21.06 10.70 13.34
CA ASP A 381 -21.43 12.08 13.01
C ASP A 381 -21.30 12.97 14.26
N SER A 382 -21.15 14.27 14.04
CA SER A 382 -21.37 15.29 15.06
C SER A 382 -22.78 15.17 15.66
N ILE A 383 -22.93 15.55 16.93
CA ILE A 383 -24.29 15.75 17.45
C ILE A 383 -24.88 16.93 16.68
N LYS A 384 -26.01 16.71 15.99
CA LYS A 384 -26.74 17.79 15.33
C LYS A 384 -27.60 18.50 16.36
N GLN A 385 -27.63 19.83 16.28
CA GLN A 385 -28.51 20.67 17.08
C GLN A 385 -29.22 21.66 16.16
N MET A 386 -30.36 22.20 16.61
CA MET A 386 -31.02 23.31 15.94
C MET A 386 -30.69 24.59 16.71
N PRO A 387 -29.69 25.39 16.26
CA PRO A 387 -29.16 26.53 17.03
C PRO A 387 -30.01 27.79 16.82
N LEU A 388 -31.33 27.67 16.87
CA LEU A 388 -32.24 28.77 16.55
C LEU A 388 -32.75 29.40 17.84
N PRO A 389 -32.35 30.65 18.16
CA PRO A 389 -32.92 31.34 19.30
C PRO A 389 -34.39 31.67 19.03
N TYR A 390 -35.21 31.59 20.07
CA TYR A 390 -36.56 32.10 20.03
C TYR A 390 -36.51 33.62 19.84
N LYS A 391 -37.16 34.14 18.80
CA LYS A 391 -37.17 35.58 18.50
C LYS A 391 -38.56 36.15 18.77
N GLN A 392 -38.59 37.34 19.37
CA GLN A 392 -39.75 38.22 19.39
C GLN A 392 -39.52 39.32 18.35
N ILE A 393 -40.31 39.33 17.29
CA ILE A 393 -40.20 40.30 16.20
C ILE A 393 -41.37 41.28 16.33
N ALA A 394 -41.09 42.56 16.53
CA ALA A 394 -42.09 43.62 16.53
C ALA A 394 -42.70 43.74 15.13
N LEU A 395 -44.03 43.80 15.04
CA LEU A 395 -44.72 44.05 13.77
C LEU A 395 -44.63 45.54 13.41
N SER A 396 -44.43 45.85 12.12
CA SER A 396 -44.58 47.22 11.63
C SER A 396 -46.05 47.63 11.82
N LYS A 397 -46.30 48.76 12.49
CA LYS A 397 -47.64 49.36 12.61
C LYS A 397 -48.21 49.55 11.20
N LYS A 398 -49.18 48.72 10.81
CA LYS A 398 -50.03 48.98 9.65
C LYS A 398 -51.45 49.13 10.19
N SER A 399 -51.95 50.37 10.13
CA SER A 399 -53.29 50.86 10.49
C SER A 399 -53.75 50.72 11.95
N GLU A 400 -54.48 51.74 12.41
CA GLU A 400 -54.93 51.95 13.80
C GLU A 400 -56.06 51.01 14.28
N GLU A 401 -56.62 50.14 13.43
CA GLU A 401 -57.85 49.40 13.76
C GLU A 401 -57.66 47.93 14.22
N GLU A 402 -56.45 47.38 14.25
CA GLU A 402 -56.19 46.04 14.80
C GLU A 402 -55.08 46.03 15.87
N VAL A 403 -55.38 46.61 17.03
CA VAL A 403 -54.46 46.71 18.16
C VAL A 403 -54.47 45.44 19.03
N GLN A 404 -54.17 44.25 18.49
CA GLN A 404 -54.07 43.06 19.36
C GLN A 404 -52.93 42.06 19.17
N ARG A 405 -51.89 42.31 18.35
CA ARG A 405 -50.64 41.51 18.46
C ARG A 405 -49.41 42.36 18.18
N TYR A 406 -48.73 42.81 19.24
CA TYR A 406 -47.53 43.66 19.13
C TYR A 406 -46.26 42.90 18.70
N TYR A 407 -46.21 41.57 18.85
CA TYR A 407 -45.03 40.76 18.55
C TYR A 407 -45.39 39.45 17.85
N LYS A 408 -44.65 39.08 16.80
CA LYS A 408 -44.60 37.71 16.28
C LYS A 408 -43.48 36.97 17.01
N ASN A 409 -43.86 36.00 17.83
CA ASN A 409 -42.91 35.20 18.61
C ASN A 409 -42.78 33.78 18.02
N GLY A 410 -41.54 33.28 17.90
CA GLY A 410 -41.30 31.92 17.43
C GLY A 410 -39.86 31.63 17.03
N TYR A 411 -39.65 30.45 16.47
CA TYR A 411 -38.43 30.06 15.79
C TYR A 411 -38.53 30.38 14.31
N TYR A 412 -37.42 30.84 13.72
CA TYR A 412 -37.40 31.31 12.34
C TYR A 412 -36.30 30.61 11.55
N CYS A 413 -36.59 30.29 10.30
CA CYS A 413 -35.62 29.74 9.37
C CYS A 413 -34.52 30.77 9.10
N PRO A 414 -33.23 30.40 9.19
CA PRO A 414 -32.13 31.31 8.90
C PRO A 414 -32.03 31.67 7.41
N ASP A 415 -32.48 30.79 6.51
CA ASP A 415 -32.33 30.98 5.06
C ASP A 415 -33.46 31.80 4.45
N CYS A 416 -34.72 31.48 4.77
CA CYS A 416 -35.89 32.20 4.20
C CYS A 416 -36.57 33.18 5.16
N GLY A 417 -36.19 33.19 6.44
CA GLY A 417 -36.82 34.07 7.45
C GLY A 417 -38.25 33.69 7.85
N ALA A 418 -38.84 32.62 7.29
CA ALA A 418 -40.18 32.16 7.64
C ALA A 418 -40.23 31.54 9.04
N LYS A 419 -41.40 31.60 9.68
CA LYS A 419 -41.64 30.98 11.00
C LYS A 419 -41.66 29.47 10.84
N LEU A 420 -40.87 28.75 11.63
CA LEU A 420 -40.75 27.30 11.54
C LEU A 420 -42.02 26.60 12.01
N ARG A 421 -42.53 25.70 11.16
CA ARG A 421 -43.77 24.96 11.35
C ARG A 421 -43.58 23.49 10.96
N LYS A 422 -44.20 22.59 11.71
CA LYS A 422 -44.19 21.13 11.45
C LYS A 422 -45.54 20.68 10.89
N LYS A 423 -45.50 19.82 9.87
CA LYS A 423 -46.69 19.19 9.29
C LYS A 423 -47.29 18.22 10.32
N THR A 424 -48.55 18.44 10.69
CA THR A 424 -49.25 17.64 11.71
C THR A 424 -50.17 16.62 11.06
N SER A 425 -50.93 17.04 10.04
CA SER A 425 -51.81 16.19 9.23
C SER A 425 -51.87 16.72 7.80
N SER A 426 -52.31 15.88 6.87
CA SER A 426 -52.72 16.28 5.53
C SER A 426 -54.06 15.66 5.18
N ILE A 427 -54.89 16.43 4.49
CA ILE A 427 -56.21 16.03 4.00
C ILE A 427 -56.19 16.25 2.50
N MET A 428 -56.57 15.24 1.73
CA MET A 428 -56.72 15.35 0.29
C MET A 428 -58.10 15.97 0.01
N VAL A 429 -58.11 17.18 -0.52
CA VAL A 429 -59.36 17.87 -0.87
C VAL A 429 -59.48 17.89 -2.39
N GLN A 430 -60.60 17.38 -2.89
CA GLN A 430 -60.94 17.44 -4.30
C GLN A 430 -61.43 18.85 -4.62
N GLN A 431 -60.74 19.55 -5.51
CA GLN A 431 -61.16 20.87 -5.96
C GLN A 431 -62.29 20.74 -7.00
N ALA A 432 -63.06 21.81 -7.20
CA ALA A 432 -64.19 21.83 -8.13
C ALA A 432 -63.82 21.53 -9.60
N ASN A 433 -62.53 21.62 -9.94
CA ASN A 433 -61.95 21.26 -11.24
C ASN A 433 -61.51 19.78 -11.36
N GLY A 434 -61.77 18.94 -10.34
CA GLY A 434 -61.40 17.52 -10.33
C GLY A 434 -59.97 17.23 -9.87
N GLU A 435 -59.13 18.25 -9.66
CA GLU A 435 -57.76 18.07 -9.16
C GLU A 435 -57.75 17.76 -7.66
N GLN A 436 -56.96 16.76 -7.27
CA GLN A 436 -56.73 16.43 -5.87
C GLN A 436 -55.58 17.29 -5.33
N LYS A 437 -55.88 18.17 -4.36
CA LYS A 437 -54.85 19.00 -3.71
C LYS A 437 -54.67 18.56 -2.26
N GLU A 438 -53.41 18.27 -1.89
CA GLU A 438 -53.05 17.98 -0.50
C GLU A 438 -53.10 19.27 0.34
N VAL A 439 -54.07 19.38 1.24
CA VAL A 439 -54.15 20.47 2.21
C VAL A 439 -53.46 20.03 3.50
N CYS A 440 -52.30 20.63 3.77
CA CYS A 440 -51.49 20.31 4.95
C CYS A 440 -51.80 21.25 6.12
N GLN A 441 -52.02 20.69 7.31
CA GLN A 441 -52.10 21.46 8.55
C GLN A 441 -50.73 21.54 9.23
N TYR A 442 -50.38 22.75 9.65
CA TYR A 442 -49.08 23.08 10.22
C TYR A 442 -49.22 23.61 11.65
N LYS A 443 -48.33 23.19 12.54
CA LYS A 443 -48.21 23.72 13.91
C LYS A 443 -46.84 24.37 14.09
N ASP A 444 -46.79 25.49 14.81
CA ASP A 444 -45.54 26.17 15.13
C ASP A 444 -44.61 25.27 15.94
N PHE A 445 -43.31 25.42 15.72
CA PHE A 445 -42.30 24.74 16.52
C PHE A 445 -42.32 25.23 17.97
N THR A 446 -42.14 24.29 18.88
CA THR A 446 -42.00 24.50 20.34
C THR A 446 -40.59 24.15 20.80
N GLY A 447 -40.23 24.49 22.04
CA GLY A 447 -38.90 24.16 22.60
C GLY A 447 -38.54 22.68 22.48
N SER A 448 -39.49 21.78 22.72
CA SER A 448 -39.29 20.33 22.60
C SER A 448 -38.96 19.87 21.17
N ASP A 449 -39.39 20.62 20.15
CA ASP A 449 -39.08 20.30 18.75
C ASP A 449 -37.61 20.58 18.39
N LEU A 450 -36.87 21.28 19.25
CA LEU A 450 -35.44 21.55 19.08
C LEU A 450 -34.55 20.47 19.70
N ASP A 451 -35.10 19.64 20.60
CA ASP A 451 -34.30 18.72 21.42
C ASP A 451 -33.86 17.45 20.67
N SER A 452 -34.65 17.02 19.68
CA SER A 452 -34.37 15.81 18.89
C SER A 452 -34.80 15.95 17.43
N LYS A 453 -33.96 15.45 16.53
CA LYS A 453 -34.25 15.43 15.09
C LYS A 453 -35.24 14.31 14.77
N THR A 454 -36.29 14.65 14.06
CA THR A 454 -37.35 13.79 13.52
C THR A 454 -37.56 14.15 12.04
N ASN A 455 -38.31 13.32 11.32
CA ASN A 455 -38.63 13.63 9.92
C ASN A 455 -39.51 14.88 9.77
N LYS A 456 -40.27 15.25 10.81
CA LYS A 456 -41.19 16.40 10.79
C LYS A 456 -40.49 17.74 11.08
N ASN A 457 -39.26 17.71 11.60
CA ASN A 457 -38.48 18.90 11.92
C ASN A 457 -37.10 18.91 11.28
N SER A 458 -36.84 18.05 10.28
CA SER A 458 -35.52 17.96 9.63
C SER A 458 -35.24 19.12 8.69
N VAL A 459 -36.28 19.69 8.08
CA VAL A 459 -36.20 20.73 7.05
C VAL A 459 -37.24 21.82 7.29
N CYS A 460 -37.01 23.00 6.72
CA CYS A 460 -37.98 24.09 6.71
C CYS A 460 -39.17 23.74 5.82
N ALA A 461 -40.41 23.94 6.30
CA ALA A 461 -41.62 23.69 5.51
C ALA A 461 -41.79 24.67 4.33
N ASP A 462 -41.21 25.86 4.42
CA ASP A 462 -41.40 26.92 3.42
C ASP A 462 -40.32 26.91 2.32
N CYS A 463 -39.04 26.67 2.66
CA CYS A 463 -37.92 26.70 1.70
C CYS A 463 -37.14 25.37 1.57
N ASN A 464 -37.55 24.33 2.30
CA ASN A 464 -36.91 23.01 2.31
C ASN A 464 -35.42 22.99 2.74
N SER A 465 -34.92 24.08 3.33
CA SER A 465 -33.54 24.13 3.83
C SER A 465 -33.35 23.28 5.09
N ASN A 466 -32.15 22.73 5.28
CA ASN A 466 -31.84 21.90 6.44
C ASN A 466 -31.63 22.79 7.68
N ILE A 467 -32.54 22.67 8.65
CA ILE A 467 -32.55 23.50 9.86
C ILE A 467 -31.72 22.92 11.02
N TRP A 468 -31.13 21.74 10.82
CA TRP A 468 -30.22 21.10 11.78
C TRP A 468 -28.77 21.23 11.35
N SER A 469 -27.92 21.74 12.24
CA SER A 469 -26.49 21.91 11.99
C SER A 469 -25.62 21.11 12.98
N PRO A 470 -24.40 20.71 12.56
CA PRO A 470 -23.40 20.14 13.46
C PRO A 470 -23.13 21.02 14.70
N LYS A 471 -23.16 20.42 15.89
CA LYS A 471 -22.66 21.07 17.11
C LYS A 471 -21.14 21.06 17.10
N VAL A 472 -20.54 22.18 16.69
CA VAL A 472 -19.08 22.36 16.62
C VAL A 472 -18.57 23.23 17.76
N LYS A 473 -17.30 23.06 18.12
CA LYS A 473 -16.62 23.99 19.01
C LYS A 473 -16.36 25.29 18.24
N THR A 474 -16.75 26.44 18.81
CA THR A 474 -16.50 27.75 18.22
C THR A 474 -15.38 28.48 18.97
N LYS A 475 -14.60 29.28 18.25
CA LYS A 475 -13.58 30.18 18.86
C LYS A 475 -14.16 31.53 19.28
N TYR A 476 -15.38 31.81 18.85
CA TYR A 476 -16.10 33.06 19.08
C TYR A 476 -17.48 32.72 19.64
N ALA A 477 -17.97 33.54 20.56
CA ALA A 477 -19.24 33.31 21.24
C ALA A 477 -20.45 33.65 20.34
N SER A 478 -20.28 34.54 19.35
CA SER A 478 -21.35 34.94 18.42
C SER A 478 -20.77 35.44 17.10
N PHE A 479 -21.61 35.54 16.07
CA PHE A 479 -21.23 36.14 14.78
C PHE A 479 -20.71 37.57 14.95
N LYS A 480 -21.32 38.37 15.85
CA LYS A 480 -20.88 39.74 16.17
C LYS A 480 -19.47 39.80 16.77
N ASP A 481 -19.07 38.76 17.50
CA ASP A 481 -17.71 38.67 18.05
C ASP A 481 -16.71 38.25 16.97
N TRP A 482 -17.11 37.34 16.08
CA TRP A 482 -16.31 36.93 14.93
C TRP A 482 -16.09 38.08 13.91
N THR A 483 -17.11 38.89 13.63
CA THR A 483 -16.98 40.02 12.69
C THR A 483 -15.97 41.07 13.14
N LYS A 484 -15.70 41.21 14.45
CA LYS A 484 -14.63 42.08 14.95
C LYS A 484 -13.25 41.63 14.46
N TYR A 485 -13.02 40.31 14.41
CA TYR A 485 -11.80 39.73 13.88
C TYR A 485 -11.77 39.84 12.35
N GLU A 486 -12.86 39.44 11.69
CA GLU A 486 -12.99 39.49 10.22
C GLU A 486 -12.73 40.90 9.69
N ASN A 487 -13.37 41.93 10.27
CA ASN A 487 -13.20 43.31 9.83
C ASN A 487 -11.75 43.78 9.89
N LYS A 488 -11.01 43.42 10.95
CA LYS A 488 -9.58 43.75 11.09
C LYS A 488 -8.74 43.02 10.04
N LEU A 489 -9.04 41.76 9.77
CA LEU A 489 -8.33 40.97 8.77
C LEU A 489 -8.59 41.51 7.35
N VAL A 490 -9.85 41.77 7.01
CA VAL A 490 -10.25 42.35 5.72
C VAL A 490 -9.62 43.72 5.53
N GLN A 491 -9.56 44.55 6.57
CA GLN A 491 -8.88 45.83 6.51
C GLN A 491 -7.38 45.68 6.25
N ALA A 492 -6.69 44.80 6.98
CA ALA A 492 -5.26 44.53 6.77
C ALA A 492 -4.95 44.01 5.35
N ILE A 493 -5.85 43.19 4.78
CA ILE A 493 -5.74 42.69 3.40
C ILE A 493 -5.93 43.84 2.40
N LYS A 494 -6.95 44.69 2.59
CA LYS A 494 -7.22 45.85 1.73
C LYS A 494 -6.07 46.86 1.74
N GLU A 495 -5.43 47.05 2.89
CA GLU A 495 -4.28 47.94 3.08
C GLU A 495 -2.95 47.30 2.62
N GLY A 496 -2.94 46.03 2.20
CA GLY A 496 -1.72 45.32 1.77
C GLY A 496 -0.72 45.02 2.90
N ASN A 497 -1.12 45.13 4.16
CA ASN A 497 -0.27 44.97 5.33
C ASN A 497 -0.05 43.48 5.67
N LYS A 498 0.86 42.84 4.93
CA LYS A 498 1.21 41.41 5.08
C LYS A 498 1.67 41.01 6.50
N PRO A 499 2.45 41.82 7.24
CA PRO A 499 2.81 41.52 8.62
C PRO A 499 1.60 41.43 9.55
N LEU A 500 0.70 42.42 9.49
CA LEU A 500 -0.50 42.46 10.34
C LEU A 500 -1.46 41.32 10.00
N GLN A 501 -1.61 40.98 8.71
CA GLN A 501 -2.39 39.83 8.28
C GLN A 501 -1.87 38.53 8.91
N LYS A 502 -0.56 38.24 8.79
CA LYS A 502 0.06 37.04 9.36
C LYS A 502 -0.09 36.98 10.88
N GLN A 503 0.01 38.13 11.55
CA GLN A 503 -0.20 38.23 13.00
C GLN A 503 -1.64 37.85 13.37
N LEU A 504 -2.64 38.45 12.72
CA LEU A 504 -4.05 38.18 12.98
C LEU A 504 -4.43 36.70 12.68
N GLU A 505 -3.88 36.12 11.61
CA GLU A 505 -4.05 34.70 11.28
C GLU A 505 -3.46 33.79 12.37
N LEU A 506 -2.26 34.12 12.89
CA LEU A 506 -1.62 33.36 13.96
C LEU A 506 -2.38 33.49 15.29
N GLU A 507 -2.79 34.70 15.66
CA GLU A 507 -3.62 34.95 16.85
C GLU A 507 -4.92 34.14 16.80
N ASN A 508 -5.60 34.14 15.65
CA ASN A 508 -6.81 33.36 15.46
C ASN A 508 -6.53 31.84 15.44
N ARG A 509 -5.38 31.39 14.92
CA ARG A 509 -4.99 29.97 14.94
C ARG A 509 -4.78 29.47 16.37
N VAL A 510 -4.09 30.25 17.20
CA VAL A 510 -3.74 29.90 18.58
C VAL A 510 -4.91 30.14 19.56
N LYS A 511 -5.88 30.99 19.21
CA LYS A 511 -7.08 31.24 20.03
C LYS A 511 -7.76 29.91 20.42
N PRO A 512 -7.92 29.63 21.73
CA PRO A 512 -8.55 28.40 22.19
C PRO A 512 -10.03 28.38 21.80
N TYR A 513 -10.56 27.17 21.62
CA TYR A 513 -12.01 26.99 21.49
C TYR A 513 -12.69 27.32 22.82
N ASP A 514 -13.80 28.06 22.78
CA ASP A 514 -14.51 28.45 24.00
C ASP A 514 -15.08 27.21 24.71
N ALA A 515 -14.80 27.08 26.01
CA ALA A 515 -15.18 25.95 26.85
C ALA A 515 -16.58 26.12 27.46
N LYS A 516 -17.18 27.32 27.38
CA LYS A 516 -18.46 27.62 28.03
C LYS A 516 -19.68 27.14 27.23
N GLN A 517 -19.91 25.83 27.18
CA GLN A 517 -21.26 25.31 26.98
C GLN A 517 -21.49 24.05 27.83
N SER A 518 -22.29 24.20 28.88
CA SER A 518 -22.86 23.08 29.64
C SER A 518 -23.85 22.30 28.77
N GLY A 519 -23.66 21.00 28.59
CA GLY A 519 -24.62 20.12 27.90
C GLY A 519 -23.98 18.92 27.18
N ARG A 520 -24.76 18.27 26.29
CA ARG A 520 -24.35 17.08 25.49
C ARG A 520 -23.03 17.30 24.74
N ALA A 521 -22.19 16.26 24.68
CA ALA A 521 -20.88 16.24 24.02
C ALA A 521 -20.95 16.63 22.52
N TYR A 522 -19.88 17.21 21.97
CA TYR A 522 -19.84 17.68 20.57
C TYR A 522 -19.77 16.54 19.54
N ARG A 523 -19.09 15.44 19.89
CA ARG A 523 -18.88 14.29 19.03
C ARG A 523 -19.54 13.07 19.65
N LYS A 524 -20.26 12.30 18.82
CA LYS A 524 -20.60 10.92 19.17
C LYS A 524 -19.30 10.11 19.23
N VAL A 525 -19.26 9.09 20.09
CA VAL A 525 -18.17 8.10 20.02
C VAL A 525 -18.28 7.42 18.67
N ALA A 526 -17.28 7.58 17.82
CA ALA A 526 -17.23 6.89 16.54
C ALA A 526 -17.18 5.38 16.79
N THR A 527 -17.98 4.61 16.06
CA THR A 527 -18.02 3.15 16.22
C THR A 527 -16.63 2.53 16.05
N VAL A 528 -15.86 3.03 15.08
CA VAL A 528 -14.48 2.59 14.84
C VAL A 528 -13.54 2.87 16.01
N GLU A 529 -13.70 3.99 16.72
CA GLU A 529 -12.89 4.29 17.91
C GLU A 529 -13.25 3.38 19.08
N TYR A 530 -14.52 2.99 19.20
CA TYR A 530 -14.92 1.98 20.19
C TYR A 530 -14.31 0.62 19.85
N ILE A 531 -14.42 0.17 18.59
CA ILE A 531 -13.84 -1.11 18.15
C ILE A 531 -12.34 -1.15 18.45
N ARG A 532 -11.59 -0.12 18.00
CA ARG A 532 -10.14 -0.01 18.20
C ARG A 532 -9.73 -0.07 19.68
N ARG A 533 -10.49 0.58 20.56
CA ARG A 533 -10.12 0.71 21.98
C ARG A 533 -10.60 -0.44 22.84
N LYS A 534 -11.76 -1.05 22.52
CA LYS A 534 -12.48 -1.95 23.43
C LYS A 534 -12.79 -3.32 22.84
N MET A 535 -12.79 -3.51 21.52
CA MET A 535 -13.19 -4.77 20.86
C MET A 535 -12.01 -5.48 20.17
N LYS A 536 -10.84 -5.50 20.81
CA LYS A 536 -9.68 -6.25 20.29
C LYS A 536 -10.02 -7.75 20.23
N HIS A 537 -9.69 -8.39 19.11
CA HIS A 537 -9.95 -9.82 18.86
C HIS A 537 -11.45 -10.21 18.95
N PHE A 538 -12.35 -9.25 18.70
CA PHE A 538 -13.77 -9.54 18.60
C PHE A 538 -14.19 -9.94 17.17
N PHE A 539 -13.63 -9.30 16.15
CA PHE A 539 -13.90 -9.65 14.75
C PHE A 539 -12.78 -10.53 14.22
N ASP A 540 -13.17 -11.53 13.43
CA ASP A 540 -12.27 -12.50 12.80
C ASP A 540 -12.02 -12.14 11.33
N ALA A 541 -12.97 -11.44 10.68
CA ALA A 541 -12.84 -10.97 9.30
C ALA A 541 -13.50 -9.59 9.09
N LEU A 542 -13.08 -8.90 8.03
CA LEU A 542 -13.61 -7.61 7.59
C LEU A 542 -13.97 -7.67 6.10
N ILE A 543 -15.23 -7.36 5.78
CA ILE A 543 -15.71 -7.12 4.42
C ILE A 543 -15.94 -5.62 4.26
N VAL A 544 -15.48 -5.05 3.15
CA VAL A 544 -15.66 -3.62 2.85
C VAL A 544 -16.21 -3.49 1.44
N ASP A 545 -17.49 -3.14 1.34
CA ASP A 545 -18.15 -2.84 0.07
C ASP A 545 -17.86 -1.40 -0.34
N GLU A 546 -17.51 -1.14 -1.60
CA GLU A 546 -17.08 0.20 -2.05
C GLU A 546 -15.89 0.78 -1.24
N VAL A 547 -14.79 0.02 -1.16
CA VAL A 547 -13.58 0.40 -0.40
C VAL A 547 -13.01 1.79 -0.78
N HIS A 548 -13.23 2.23 -2.01
CA HIS A 548 -12.77 3.55 -2.48
C HIS A 548 -13.52 4.72 -1.81
N GLU A 549 -14.71 4.50 -1.25
CA GLU A 549 -15.44 5.49 -0.45
C GLU A 549 -14.95 5.56 1.01
N CYS A 550 -14.04 4.67 1.42
CA CYS A 550 -13.52 4.58 2.77
C CYS A 550 -12.25 5.41 2.98
N VAL A 551 -12.19 6.17 4.08
CA VAL A 551 -10.91 6.77 4.50
C VAL A 551 -10.04 5.71 5.17
N THR A 552 -8.79 5.56 4.72
CA THR A 552 -7.80 4.52 5.09
C THR A 552 -7.64 4.29 6.59
N ARG A 553 -7.85 5.31 7.44
CA ARG A 553 -7.72 5.22 8.91
C ARG A 553 -8.70 4.24 9.56
N TYR A 554 -9.82 3.93 8.90
CA TYR A 554 -10.85 3.05 9.45
C TYR A 554 -10.55 1.56 9.27
N LEU A 555 -9.82 1.20 8.21
CA LEU A 555 -9.45 -0.18 7.90
C LEU A 555 -8.46 -0.75 8.92
N ILE A 556 -7.45 0.05 9.30
CA ILE A 556 -6.39 -0.30 10.27
C ILE A 556 -6.93 -0.50 11.70
N SER A 557 -8.13 0.00 11.99
CA SER A 557 -8.70 -0.09 13.34
C SER A 557 -9.48 -1.38 13.60
N VAL A 558 -9.79 -2.12 12.54
CA VAL A 558 -10.60 -3.35 12.59
C VAL A 558 -9.81 -4.56 12.09
N ALA A 559 -8.97 -4.38 11.07
CA ALA A 559 -7.89 -5.31 10.72
C ALA A 559 -6.78 -5.28 11.78
#